data_AF-J9EBM7-F1
#
_entry.id   AF-J9EBM7-F1
#
_cell.length_a   1.000
_cell.length_b   1.000
_cell.length_c   1.000
_cell.angle_alpha   90.00
_cell.angle_beta   90.00
_cell.angle_gamma   90.00
#
_symmetry.space_group_name_H-M   'P 1'
#
loop_
_entity.id
_entity.type
_entity.pdbx_description
1 polymer ?
#
loop_
_entity_poly.entity_id
_entity_poly.type
_entity_poly.pdbx_seq_one_letter_code
_entity_poly.pdbx_strand_id
1 'polypeptide(L)'
;MTQPGDIFVESSQIEETPQSDHVRILVATDLHIGFAEKILGRNEDSIRTFEEVLQIASREEVDFVLLGGDLYHENNPSREMQHRVTRLLRQYCLNDRPVALRFLSDPAVNFAHSAFSNVNYE
;
A
#
# COMPACT_ATOMS: atom_id res chain seq x y z
N MET A 1 -11.56 -11.01 -20.20
CA MET A 1 -12.61 -10.65 -21.16
C MET A 1 -12.99 -9.21 -20.85
N THR A 2 -12.48 -8.26 -21.64
CA THR A 2 -12.81 -6.83 -21.53
C THR A 2 -14.21 -6.59 -22.09
N GLN A 3 -15.00 -5.74 -21.45
CA GLN A 3 -16.37 -5.47 -21.85
C GLN A 3 -16.45 -4.22 -22.75
N PRO A 4 -17.48 -4.12 -23.62
CA PRO A 4 -17.66 -2.94 -24.48
C PRO A 4 -18.17 -1.78 -23.62
N GLY A 5 -17.24 -0.95 -23.15
CA GLY A 5 -17.49 0.13 -22.18
C GLY A 5 -16.23 0.50 -21.39
N ASP A 6 -15.21 -0.35 -21.42
CA ASP A 6 -13.90 -0.04 -20.85
C ASP A 6 -13.25 1.07 -21.69
N ILE A 7 -13.36 2.32 -21.24
CA ILE A 7 -12.61 3.46 -21.81
C ILE A 7 -11.15 3.28 -21.38
N PHE A 8 -10.37 2.60 -22.22
CA PHE A 8 -8.92 2.65 -22.10
C PHE A 8 -8.45 4.03 -22.53
N VAL A 9 -8.06 4.85 -21.55
CA VAL A 9 -7.35 6.10 -21.82
C VAL A 9 -5.98 5.71 -22.36
N GLU A 10 -5.71 6.03 -23.63
CA GLU A 10 -4.37 5.87 -24.18
C GLU A 10 -3.39 6.75 -23.39
N SER A 11 -2.16 6.27 -23.19
CA SER A 11 -1.12 6.99 -22.45
C SER A 11 -0.89 8.42 -22.95
N SER A 12 -1.13 8.66 -24.24
CA SER A 12 -1.06 9.96 -24.92
C SER A 12 -2.09 10.98 -24.42
N GLN A 13 -3.24 10.53 -23.91
CA GLN A 13 -4.31 11.39 -23.38
C GLN A 13 -4.08 11.77 -21.90
N ILE A 14 -3.20 11.05 -21.20
CA ILE A 14 -2.83 11.35 -19.80
C ILE A 14 -2.03 12.66 -19.73
N GLU A 15 -1.22 12.96 -20.76
CA GLU A 15 -0.41 14.19 -20.82
C GLU A 15 -1.24 15.48 -21.01
N GLU A 16 -2.50 15.38 -21.46
CA GLU A 16 -3.37 16.54 -21.69
C GLU A 16 -4.09 17.03 -20.43
N THR A 17 -4.13 16.21 -19.36
CA THR A 17 -4.81 16.56 -18.11
C THR A 17 -3.82 17.14 -17.09
N PRO A 18 -4.23 18.12 -16.26
CA PRO A 18 -3.39 18.65 -15.21
C PRO A 18 -2.92 17.55 -14.26
N GLN A 19 -1.66 17.59 -13.83
CA GLN A 19 -1.11 16.60 -12.90
C GLN A 19 -1.88 16.56 -11.56
N SER A 20 -2.57 17.64 -11.18
CA SER A 20 -3.45 17.67 -10.00
C SER A 20 -4.67 16.75 -10.08
N ASP A 21 -5.03 16.32 -11.29
CA ASP A 21 -6.20 15.48 -11.55
C ASP A 21 -5.81 14.00 -11.67
N HIS A 22 -4.52 13.69 -11.52
CA HIS A 22 -4.01 12.32 -11.56
C HIS A 22 -3.96 11.74 -10.16
N VAL A 23 -4.38 10.49 -10.03
CA VAL A 23 -4.18 9.70 -8.81
C VAL A 23 -3.09 8.68 -9.07
N ARG A 24 -1.98 8.79 -8.33
CA ARG A 24 -0.86 7.87 -8.40
C ARG A 24 -1.02 6.79 -7.34
N ILE A 25 -1.13 5.54 -7.80
CA ILE A 25 -1.32 4.38 -6.94
C ILE A 25 -0.13 3.45 -7.11
N LEU A 26 0.57 3.14 -6.02
CA LEU A 26 1.50 2.02 -6.03
C LEU A 26 0.73 0.73 -5.74
N VAL A 27 0.84 -0.26 -6.63
CA VAL A 27 0.22 -1.57 -6.45
C VAL A 27 1.31 -2.60 -6.12
N ALA A 28 1.10 -3.36 -5.03
CA ALA A 28 1.95 -4.49 -4.67
C ALA A 28 1.09 -5.66 -4.16
N THR A 29 1.56 -6.88 -4.27
CA THR A 29 0.84 -8.09 -3.80
C THR A 29 1.83 -9.20 -3.46
N ASP A 30 1.39 -10.20 -2.68
CA ASP A 30 2.14 -11.44 -2.42
C ASP A 30 3.55 -11.20 -1.87
N LEU A 31 3.68 -10.21 -0.97
CA LEU A 31 4.97 -9.83 -0.37
C LEU A 31 5.52 -10.91 0.57
N HIS A 32 4.64 -11.72 1.16
CA HIS A 32 4.97 -12.85 2.04
C HIS A 32 6.09 -12.53 3.05
N ILE A 33 5.90 -11.47 3.83
CA ILE A 33 6.85 -11.05 4.85
C ILE A 33 7.00 -12.15 5.89
N GLY A 34 8.25 -12.51 6.18
CA GLY A 34 8.61 -13.66 7.03
C GLY A 34 8.92 -14.94 6.25
N PHE A 35 8.77 -14.95 4.92
CA PHE A 35 9.26 -16.07 4.11
C PHE A 35 10.77 -16.25 4.30
N ALA A 36 11.19 -17.51 4.52
CA ALA A 36 12.57 -17.89 4.77
C ALA A 36 13.25 -17.20 5.98
N GLU A 37 12.48 -16.68 6.95
CA GLU A 37 13.00 -16.01 8.16
C GLU A 37 14.04 -16.84 8.95
N LYS A 38 13.92 -18.18 8.92
CA LYS A 38 14.84 -19.09 9.63
C LYS A 38 16.09 -19.46 8.84
N ILE A 39 16.22 -19.01 7.59
CA ILE A 39 17.33 -19.36 6.70
C ILE A 39 18.35 -18.22 6.72
N LEU A 40 19.55 -18.50 7.24
CA LEU A 40 20.64 -17.53 7.29
C LEU A 40 20.93 -16.96 5.88
N GLY A 41 20.99 -15.64 5.77
CA GLY A 41 21.29 -14.94 4.52
C GLY A 41 20.06 -14.68 3.65
N ARG A 42 18.89 -15.23 4.00
CA ARG A 42 17.59 -14.96 3.34
C ARG A 42 16.53 -14.44 4.31
N ASN A 43 16.86 -14.44 5.60
CA ASN A 43 15.95 -14.08 6.69
C ASN A 43 15.45 -12.64 6.62
N GLU A 44 16.11 -11.77 5.85
CA GLU A 44 15.72 -10.38 5.68
C GLU A 44 15.17 -10.05 4.29
N ASP A 45 15.13 -10.99 3.34
CA ASP A 45 14.80 -10.71 1.95
C ASP A 45 13.42 -10.07 1.84
N SER A 46 12.40 -10.76 2.38
CA SER A 46 11.00 -10.33 2.27
C SER A 46 10.73 -8.98 2.94
N ILE A 47 11.33 -8.73 4.12
CA ILE A 47 11.13 -7.47 4.83
C ILE A 47 11.90 -6.31 4.19
N ARG A 48 13.08 -6.56 3.59
CA ARG A 48 13.81 -5.55 2.82
C ARG A 48 13.09 -5.21 1.52
N THR A 49 12.49 -6.20 0.84
CA THR A 49 11.65 -5.96 -0.33
C THR A 49 10.42 -5.12 0.03
N PHE A 50 9.78 -5.37 1.17
CA PHE A 50 8.68 -4.51 1.62
C PHE A 50 9.15 -3.06 1.89
N GLU A 51 10.32 -2.89 2.51
CA GLU A 51 10.91 -1.56 2.69
C GLU A 51 11.20 -0.87 1.35
N GLU A 52 11.72 -1.59 0.35
CA GLU A 52 11.93 -1.07 -1.00
C GLU A 52 10.62 -0.59 -1.64
N VAL A 53 9.54 -1.35 -1.52
CA VAL A 53 8.21 -0.95 -2.00
C VAL A 53 7.78 0.39 -1.38
N LEU A 54 7.98 0.57 -0.08
CA LEU A 54 7.65 1.82 0.61
C LEU A 54 8.60 2.97 0.22
N GLN A 55 9.87 2.69 -0.02
CA GLN A 55 10.83 3.67 -0.54
C GLN A 55 10.44 4.15 -1.93
N ILE A 56 9.99 3.24 -2.81
CA ILE A 56 9.46 3.60 -4.14
C ILE A 56 8.20 4.44 -3.99
N ALA A 57 7.24 4.04 -3.14
CA ALA A 57 6.03 4.81 -2.87
C ALA A 57 6.35 6.25 -2.45
N SER A 58 7.30 6.41 -1.54
CA SER A 58 7.75 7.72 -1.07
C SER A 58 8.47 8.53 -2.16
N ARG A 59 9.34 7.90 -2.96
CA ARG A 59 10.12 8.57 -4.00
C ARG A 59 9.26 9.03 -5.17
N GLU A 60 8.31 8.20 -5.59
CA GLU A 60 7.38 8.51 -6.69
C GLU A 60 6.19 9.38 -6.25
N GLU A 61 6.18 9.77 -4.97
CA GLU A 61 5.18 10.61 -4.34
C GLU A 61 3.75 10.13 -4.57
N VAL A 62 3.51 8.81 -4.46
CA VAL A 62 2.18 8.23 -4.69
C VAL A 62 1.16 8.72 -3.66
N ASP A 63 -0.11 8.74 -4.05
CA ASP A 63 -1.20 9.18 -3.18
C ASP A 63 -1.59 8.10 -2.17
N PHE A 64 -1.54 6.83 -2.58
CA PHE A 64 -1.67 5.69 -1.68
C PHE A 64 -1.02 4.42 -2.24
N VAL A 65 -0.81 3.45 -1.34
CA VAL A 65 -0.37 2.10 -1.66
C VAL A 65 -1.56 1.15 -1.58
N LEU A 66 -1.78 0.37 -2.63
CA LEU A 66 -2.78 -0.69 -2.68
C LEU A 66 -2.08 -2.05 -2.58
N LEU A 67 -2.36 -2.78 -1.50
CA LEU A 67 -1.86 -4.14 -1.29
C LEU A 67 -2.92 -5.17 -1.69
N GLY A 68 -2.56 -6.06 -2.61
CA GLY A 68 -3.47 -7.06 -3.20
C GLY A 68 -3.78 -8.27 -2.33
N GLY A 69 -3.03 -8.50 -1.25
CA GLY A 69 -3.18 -9.67 -0.39
C GLY A 69 -1.82 -10.21 0.08
N ASP A 70 -1.86 -11.23 0.93
CA ASP A 70 -0.69 -12.02 1.36
C ASP A 70 0.53 -11.19 1.79
N LEU A 71 0.27 -10.16 2.60
CA LEU A 71 1.32 -9.33 3.19
C LEU A 71 2.29 -10.16 4.04
N TYR A 72 1.77 -11.09 4.82
CA TYR A 72 2.57 -12.00 5.64
C TYR A 72 2.60 -13.40 5.02
N HIS A 73 3.71 -14.11 5.20
CA HIS A 73 3.84 -15.49 4.72
C HIS A 73 3.01 -16.48 5.54
N GLU A 74 2.97 -16.27 6.86
CA GLU A 74 2.28 -17.14 7.82
C GLU A 74 1.05 -16.41 8.36
N ASN A 75 -0.04 -17.15 8.61
CA ASN A 75 -1.26 -16.60 9.23
C ASN A 75 -1.01 -15.99 10.62
N ASN A 76 -0.04 -16.54 11.35
CA ASN A 76 0.45 -16.00 12.62
C ASN A 76 1.93 -15.62 12.46
N PRO A 77 2.22 -14.43 11.90
CA PRO A 77 3.59 -14.00 11.63
C PRO A 77 4.39 -13.86 12.93
N SER A 78 5.72 -13.96 12.84
CA SER A 78 6.58 -13.81 14.01
C SER A 78 6.42 -12.41 14.63
N ARG A 79 6.63 -12.30 15.95
CA ARG A 79 6.59 -11.00 16.65
C ARG A 79 7.59 -10.01 16.03
N GLU A 80 8.74 -10.52 15.60
CA GLU A 80 9.77 -9.71 14.94
C GLU A 80 9.23 -9.11 13.64
N MET A 81 8.63 -9.93 12.75
CA MET A 81 8.08 -9.43 11.49
C MET A 81 6.92 -8.46 11.69
N GLN A 82 6.02 -8.73 12.64
CA GLN A 82 4.95 -7.79 12.99
C GLN A 82 5.52 -6.42 13.43
N HIS A 83 6.53 -6.42 14.30
CA HIS A 83 7.19 -5.20 14.75
C HIS A 83 7.92 -4.47 13.62
N ARG A 84 8.63 -5.19 12.74
CA ARG A 84 9.35 -4.59 11.61
C ARG A 84 8.40 -3.95 10.61
N VAL A 85 7.31 -4.63 10.24
CA VAL A 85 6.27 -4.05 9.36
C VAL A 85 5.67 -2.80 9.99
N THR A 86 5.28 -2.85 11.25
CA THR A 86 4.72 -1.68 11.96
C THR A 86 5.70 -0.51 11.97
N ARG A 87 6.99 -0.78 12.19
CA ARG A 87 8.05 0.25 12.16
C ARG A 87 8.18 0.88 10.78
N LEU A 88 8.17 0.07 9.72
CA LEU A 88 8.30 0.56 8.35
C LEU A 88 7.08 1.39 7.93
N LEU A 89 5.86 0.92 8.21
CA LEU A 89 4.64 1.70 7.98
C LEU A 89 4.69 3.03 8.73
N ARG A 90 5.15 3.03 9.98
CA ARG A 90 5.33 4.28 10.74
C ARG A 90 6.36 5.22 10.11
N GLN A 91 7.47 4.68 9.62
CA GLN A 91 8.55 5.47 9.04
C GLN A 91 8.15 6.12 7.70
N TYR A 92 7.42 5.39 6.85
CA TYR A 92 7.14 5.83 5.48
C TYR A 92 5.75 6.44 5.31
N CYS A 93 4.75 6.06 6.12
CA CYS A 93 3.36 6.50 5.94
C CYS A 93 2.90 7.58 6.94
N LEU A 94 3.59 7.79 8.06
CA LEU A 94 3.25 8.85 9.01
C LEU A 94 4.22 10.02 8.86
N ASN A 95 3.79 11.06 8.14
CA ASN A 95 4.54 12.28 7.91
C ASN A 95 3.58 13.48 7.73
N ASP A 96 4.15 14.68 7.57
CA ASP A 96 3.37 15.93 7.48
C ASP A 96 2.81 16.24 6.07
N ARG A 97 3.00 15.34 5.09
CA ARG A 97 2.43 15.52 3.75
C ARG A 97 0.91 15.37 3.82
N PRO A 98 0.13 16.37 3.39
CA PRO A 98 -1.32 16.27 3.40
C PRO A 98 -1.79 15.20 2.41
N VAL A 99 -2.78 14.40 2.82
CA VAL A 99 -3.43 13.42 1.94
C VAL A 99 -4.44 14.16 1.06
N ALA A 100 -4.24 14.11 -0.26
CA ALA A 100 -5.08 14.79 -1.26
C ALA A 100 -6.33 13.98 -1.67
N LEU A 101 -6.67 12.95 -0.90
CA LEU A 101 -7.83 12.09 -1.14
C LEU A 101 -8.93 12.40 -0.14
N ARG A 102 -10.18 12.25 -0.60
CA ARG A 102 -11.37 12.41 0.24
C ARG A 102 -12.12 11.09 0.34
N PHE A 103 -12.41 10.66 1.55
CA PHE A 103 -13.29 9.53 1.81
C PHE A 103 -14.76 9.96 1.66
N LEU A 104 -15.48 9.36 0.71
CA LEU A 104 -16.89 9.71 0.41
C LEU A 104 -17.89 8.60 0.76
N SER A 105 -17.41 7.37 0.90
CA SER A 105 -18.24 6.22 1.26
C SER A 105 -18.56 6.20 2.76
N ASP A 106 -19.51 5.37 3.17
CA ASP A 106 -19.95 5.29 4.57
C ASP A 106 -18.86 4.64 5.45
N PRO A 107 -18.24 5.40 6.39
CA PRO A 107 -17.23 4.85 7.29
C PRO A 107 -17.78 3.77 8.22
N ALA A 108 -19.06 3.86 8.61
CA ALA A 108 -19.67 2.90 9.53
C ALA A 108 -19.77 1.49 8.91
N VAL A 109 -19.92 1.41 7.58
CA VAL A 109 -19.94 0.15 6.84
C VAL A 109 -18.52 -0.35 6.62
N ASN A 110 -17.63 0.50 6.11
CA ASN A 110 -16.28 0.10 5.70
C ASN A 110 -15.37 -0.24 6.89
N PHE A 111 -15.60 0.38 8.05
CA PHE A 111 -14.83 0.17 9.27
C PHE A 111 -15.62 -0.53 10.37
N ALA A 112 -16.73 -1.22 10.04
CA ALA A 112 -17.56 -1.96 11.02
C ALA A 112 -16.77 -3.01 11.83
N HIS A 113 -15.68 -3.53 11.26
CA HIS A 113 -14.80 -4.52 11.87
C HIS A 113 -13.67 -3.91 12.72
N SER A 114 -13.50 -2.58 12.67
CA SER A 114 -12.42 -1.84 13.31
C SER A 114 -12.87 -1.24 14.65
N ALA A 115 -11.93 -1.06 15.57
CA ALA A 115 -12.16 -0.29 16.79
C ALA A 115 -12.31 1.22 16.51
N PHE A 116 -11.83 1.69 15.35
CA PHE A 116 -11.90 3.07 14.89
C PHE A 116 -12.85 3.15 13.71
N SER A 117 -13.83 4.07 13.77
CA SER A 117 -14.88 4.22 12.75
C SER A 117 -14.49 5.07 11.56
N ASN A 118 -13.23 5.53 11.47
CA ASN A 118 -12.77 6.51 10.48
C ASN A 118 -11.57 5.96 9.71
N VAL A 119 -11.29 6.56 8.56
CA VAL A 119 -10.08 6.27 7.78
C VAL A 119 -8.84 6.78 8.51
N ASN A 120 -7.69 6.12 8.32
CA ASN A 120 -6.48 6.33 9.11
C ASN A 120 -5.73 7.66 8.87
N TYR A 121 -6.13 8.45 7.88
CA TYR A 121 -5.54 9.77 7.58
C TYR A 121 -6.42 10.95 8.01
N GLU A 122 -7.61 10.67 8.54
CA GLU A 122 -8.53 11.65 9.15
C GLU A 122 -8.47 11.59 10.68
#